data_AF-A0A0Q2RG21-F1
#
_entry.id   AF-A0A0Q2RG21-F1
#
_cell.length_a   1.000
_cell.length_b   1.000
_cell.length_c   1.000
_cell.angle_alpha   90.00
_cell.angle_beta   90.00
_cell.angle_gamma   90.00
#
_symmetry.space_group_name_H-M   'P 1'
#
loop_
_entity.id
_entity.type
_entity.pdbx_description
1 polymer ?
#
loop_
_entity_poly.entity_id
_entity_poly.type
_entity_poly.pdbx_seq_one_letter_code
_entity_poly.pdbx_strand_id
1 'polypeptide(L)'
;MRRPTELIEKPELQVLMNVLGEVEVSYPLYGLRLLRAKPIETGYRVEVTVNRREFNDQVPEHLSHELPTYTDFYECFISSGIILYDNVDEFLQNLELYERLRKGVSFAPDTNLFYHRFISGFRPLDRYQIVVAEGVKKEIENAMNYKYRHRELEEMRREVRNGSLLKEFSNRRTKKSRKAAYIALKEFERLKDRIIIAESAKEPAHNNDEIIVKSLKHYDNMTPTLLVFLTADIAITDVAEMEGLEYFLFKYPRKELGRHDITAYQLRTLIFNLAAVFGVIEVNGITVFGEFGGKQGLNELKLVFPTENRAYHEFEFHLKLSRKLMEIMGGR
;
A
#
# COMPACT_ATOMS: atom_id res chain seq x y z
N MET A 1 17.60 -23.17 20.59
CA MET A 1 17.07 -23.73 19.33
C MET A 1 16.92 -22.61 18.31
N ARG A 2 17.30 -22.84 17.05
CA ARG A 2 17.09 -21.89 15.95
C ARG A 2 15.60 -21.88 15.62
N ARG A 3 14.96 -20.71 15.56
CA ARG A 3 13.55 -20.58 15.19
C ARG A 3 13.35 -20.96 13.70
N PRO A 4 12.35 -21.78 13.34
CA PRO A 4 12.07 -22.08 11.94
C PRO A 4 11.77 -20.79 11.16
N THR A 5 12.31 -20.68 9.95
CA THR A 5 12.24 -19.47 9.14
C THR A 5 11.95 -19.84 7.69
N GLU A 6 10.97 -19.17 7.08
CA GLU A 6 10.58 -19.37 5.69
C GLU A 6 10.58 -18.05 4.93
N LEU A 7 11.05 -18.08 3.68
CA LEU A 7 10.90 -16.97 2.74
C LEU A 7 9.75 -17.29 1.79
N ILE A 8 8.82 -16.34 1.69
CA ILE A 8 7.61 -16.51 0.88
C ILE A 8 7.32 -15.28 0.03
N GLU A 9 6.51 -15.46 -0.99
CA GLU A 9 5.95 -14.39 -1.80
C GLU A 9 4.56 -13.97 -1.30
N LYS A 10 4.13 -12.73 -1.57
CA LYS A 10 2.82 -12.19 -1.16
C LYS A 10 1.65 -13.16 -1.40
N PRO A 11 1.51 -13.87 -2.56
CA PRO A 11 0.41 -14.81 -2.77
C PRO A 11 0.39 -15.98 -1.78
N GLU A 12 1.57 -16.42 -1.34
CA GLU A 12 1.77 -17.58 -0.46
C GLU A 12 1.36 -17.30 1.00
N LEU A 13 1.16 -16.02 1.37
CA LEU A 13 0.49 -15.67 2.64
C LEU A 13 -0.88 -16.35 2.78
N GLN A 14 -1.55 -16.65 1.67
CA GLN A 14 -2.82 -17.36 1.71
C GLN A 14 -2.68 -18.75 2.35
N VAL A 15 -1.54 -19.43 2.15
CA VAL A 15 -1.27 -20.72 2.79
C VAL A 15 -1.22 -20.56 4.30
N LEU A 16 -0.52 -19.52 4.79
CA LEU A 16 -0.44 -19.24 6.22
C LEU A 16 -1.83 -18.95 6.80
N MET A 17 -2.61 -18.09 6.15
CA MET A 17 -3.97 -17.74 6.59
C MET A 17 -4.87 -18.98 6.67
N ASN A 18 -4.78 -19.87 5.69
CA ASN A 18 -5.59 -21.09 5.66
C ASN A 18 -5.23 -22.07 6.80
N VAL A 19 -3.94 -22.20 7.12
CA VAL A 19 -3.47 -23.07 8.22
C VAL A 19 -3.88 -22.52 9.59
N LEU A 20 -3.89 -21.19 9.75
CA LEU A 20 -4.26 -20.56 11.02
C LEU A 20 -5.78 -20.50 11.25
N GLY A 21 -6.57 -20.39 10.17
CA GLY A 21 -8.02 -20.19 10.24
C GLY A 21 -8.35 -18.77 10.73
N GLU A 22 -8.49 -18.58 12.04
CA GLU A 22 -8.64 -17.25 12.64
C GLU A 22 -7.27 -16.55 12.73
N VAL A 23 -7.24 -15.29 12.32
CA VAL A 23 -6.03 -14.48 12.24
C VAL A 23 -6.09 -13.33 13.25
N GLU A 24 -5.14 -13.24 14.16
CA GLU A 24 -4.89 -12.07 15.02
C GLU A 24 -3.59 -11.40 14.57
N VAL A 25 -3.66 -10.10 14.28
CA VAL A 25 -2.50 -9.30 13.86
C VAL A 25 -2.13 -8.32 14.95
N SER A 26 -0.86 -8.29 15.34
CA SER A 26 -0.30 -7.36 16.31
C SER A 26 0.93 -6.65 15.76
N TYR A 27 1.26 -5.50 16.34
CA TYR A 27 2.49 -4.79 16.07
C TYR A 27 3.48 -4.97 17.23
N PRO A 28 4.54 -5.76 17.07
CA PRO A 28 5.39 -6.17 18.19
C PRO A 28 6.23 -5.02 18.75
N LEU A 29 6.54 -3.97 17.98
CA LEU A 29 7.37 -2.88 18.51
C LEU A 29 6.63 -2.06 19.59
N TYR A 30 5.31 -1.96 19.49
CA TYR A 30 4.47 -1.30 20.51
C TYR A 30 3.75 -2.30 21.42
N GLY A 31 3.67 -3.58 21.03
CA GLY A 31 2.87 -4.58 21.73
C GLY A 31 1.36 -4.35 21.59
N LEU A 32 0.94 -3.72 20.48
CA LEU A 32 -0.46 -3.41 20.19
C LEU A 32 -1.11 -4.54 19.40
N ARG A 33 -2.34 -4.91 19.76
CA ARG A 33 -3.20 -5.76 18.93
C ARG A 33 -3.93 -4.87 17.93
N LEU A 34 -3.69 -5.09 16.64
CA LEU A 34 -4.21 -4.24 15.59
C LEU A 34 -5.62 -4.65 15.18
N LEU A 35 -5.79 -5.94 14.84
CA LEU A 35 -7.05 -6.48 14.32
C LEU A 35 -7.14 -7.99 14.52
N ARG A 36 -8.37 -8.50 14.36
CA ARG A 36 -8.69 -9.92 14.24
C ARG A 36 -9.48 -10.16 12.96
N ALA A 37 -9.32 -11.33 12.35
CA ALA A 37 -10.04 -11.74 11.16
C ALA A 37 -10.51 -13.18 11.28
N LYS A 38 -11.83 -13.40 11.15
CA LYS A 38 -12.46 -14.72 11.20
C LYS A 38 -12.97 -15.12 9.82
N PRO A 39 -12.74 -16.37 9.36
CA PRO A 39 -13.34 -16.86 8.13
C PRO A 39 -14.87 -16.77 8.17
N ILE A 40 -15.46 -16.36 7.06
CA ILE A 40 -16.91 -16.40 6.78
C ILE A 40 -17.11 -17.03 5.40
N GLU A 41 -18.34 -17.34 5.01
CA GLU A 41 -18.65 -18.04 3.75
C GLU A 41 -18.03 -17.38 2.50
N THR A 42 -18.00 -16.06 2.45
CA THR A 42 -17.55 -15.28 1.28
C THR A 42 -16.13 -14.70 1.42
N GLY A 43 -15.44 -14.97 2.53
CA GLY A 43 -14.14 -14.38 2.82
C GLY A 43 -13.83 -14.32 4.31
N TYR A 44 -13.60 -13.12 4.83
CA TYR A 44 -13.22 -12.88 6.22
C TYR A 44 -13.98 -11.70 6.81
N ARG A 45 -14.30 -11.81 8.09
CA ARG A 45 -14.79 -10.71 8.91
C ARG A 45 -13.65 -10.16 9.74
N VAL A 46 -13.22 -8.94 9.42
CA VAL A 46 -12.17 -8.21 10.13
C VAL A 46 -12.80 -7.31 11.18
N GLU A 47 -12.22 -7.31 12.37
CA GLU A 47 -12.54 -6.44 13.49
C GLU A 47 -11.26 -5.74 13.95
N VAL A 48 -11.23 -4.42 13.85
CA VAL A 48 -10.12 -3.59 14.32
C VAL A 48 -10.22 -3.41 15.83
N THR A 49 -9.16 -3.78 16.54
CA THR A 49 -9.14 -3.79 18.01
C THR A 49 -8.46 -2.57 18.61
N VAL A 50 -7.58 -1.90 17.86
CA VAL A 50 -6.87 -0.68 18.31
C VAL A 50 -7.62 0.57 17.87
N ASN A 51 -7.70 1.56 18.76
CA ASN A 51 -8.21 2.90 18.40
C ASN A 51 -7.07 3.90 18.18
N ARG A 52 -7.39 5.04 17.56
CA ARG A 52 -6.40 6.08 17.20
C ARG A 52 -5.61 6.61 18.39
N ARG A 53 -6.28 6.83 19.53
CA ARG A 53 -5.65 7.36 20.74
C ARG A 53 -4.66 6.35 21.31
N GLU A 54 -5.13 5.13 21.54
CA GLU A 54 -4.29 4.03 22.03
C GLU A 54 -3.05 3.81 21.16
N PHE A 55 -3.20 3.86 19.83
CA PHE A 55 -2.07 3.73 18.92
C PHE A 55 -1.09 4.89 19.08
N ASN A 56 -1.57 6.12 18.98
CA ASN A 56 -0.71 7.30 18.97
C ASN A 56 -0.01 7.54 20.32
N ASP A 57 -0.63 7.15 21.43
CA ASP A 57 -0.02 7.21 22.77
C ASP A 57 1.23 6.31 22.89
N GLN A 58 1.41 5.33 21.99
CA GLN A 58 2.60 4.47 21.93
C GLN A 58 3.70 4.98 20.98
N VAL A 59 3.43 6.02 20.19
CA VAL A 59 4.39 6.53 19.19
C VAL A 59 5.21 7.67 19.82
N PRO A 60 6.54 7.54 19.97
CA PRO A 60 7.37 8.67 20.36
C PRO A 60 7.28 9.76 19.28
N GLU A 61 6.85 10.96 19.68
CA GLU A 61 6.52 12.06 18.73
C GLU A 61 7.68 12.37 17.77
N HIS A 62 8.90 12.47 18.31
CA HIS A 62 10.12 12.72 17.53
C HIS A 62 10.46 11.60 16.53
N LEU A 63 9.96 10.37 16.74
CA LEU A 63 10.15 9.21 15.85
C LEU A 63 8.93 8.92 14.97
N SER A 64 7.86 9.71 15.04
CA SER A 64 6.62 9.51 14.27
C SER A 64 6.83 9.50 12.74
N HIS A 65 7.91 10.13 12.26
CA HIS A 65 8.28 10.12 10.85
C HIS A 65 8.92 8.79 10.39
N GLU A 66 9.51 8.00 11.31
CA GLU A 66 10.14 6.71 11.01
C GLU A 66 9.42 5.49 11.56
N LEU A 67 8.70 5.63 12.67
CA LEU A 67 7.86 4.57 13.20
C LEU A 67 6.42 4.68 12.68
N PRO A 68 5.72 3.54 12.49
CA PRO A 68 4.34 3.55 12.02
C PRO A 68 3.41 4.30 12.97
N THR A 69 2.47 5.05 12.40
CA THR A 69 1.43 5.78 13.12
C THR A 69 0.06 5.16 12.84
N TYR A 70 -0.99 5.62 13.56
CA TYR A 70 -2.36 5.22 13.20
C TYR A 70 -2.73 5.62 11.77
N THR A 71 -2.19 6.72 11.24
CA THR A 71 -2.41 7.11 9.84
C THR A 71 -1.84 6.06 8.88
N ASP A 72 -0.64 5.55 9.14
CA ASP A 72 -0.05 4.47 8.34
C ASP A 72 -0.87 3.18 8.43
N PHE A 73 -1.43 2.87 9.61
CA PHE A 73 -2.36 1.75 9.79
C PHE A 73 -3.63 1.93 8.95
N TYR A 74 -4.25 3.10 9.02
CA TYR A 74 -5.46 3.44 8.29
C TYR A 74 -5.25 3.41 6.77
N GLU A 75 -4.15 3.96 6.28
CA GLU A 75 -3.77 3.91 4.86
C GLU A 75 -3.52 2.48 4.38
N CYS A 76 -3.15 1.53 5.25
CA CYS A 76 -3.10 0.12 4.87
C CYS A 76 -4.48 -0.45 4.53
N PHE A 77 -5.57 0.04 5.11
CA PHE A 77 -6.94 -0.33 4.73
C PHE A 77 -7.35 0.28 3.39
N ILE A 78 -7.01 1.55 3.16
CA ILE A 78 -7.25 2.23 1.89
C ILE A 78 -6.50 1.52 0.76
N SER A 79 -5.19 1.36 0.91
CA SER A 79 -4.32 0.66 -0.03
C SER A 79 -4.58 -0.84 -0.14
N SER A 80 -5.46 -1.40 0.68
CA SER A 80 -5.96 -2.77 0.52
C SER A 80 -7.27 -2.85 -0.25
N GLY A 81 -7.88 -1.71 -0.56
CA GLY A 81 -9.20 -1.60 -1.18
C GLY A 81 -10.34 -1.98 -0.24
N ILE A 82 -10.13 -1.88 1.09
CA ILE A 82 -11.17 -2.14 2.10
C ILE A 82 -11.96 -0.86 2.36
N ILE A 83 -11.27 0.27 2.39
CA ILE A 83 -11.86 1.60 2.48
C ILE A 83 -11.63 2.33 1.17
N LEU A 84 -12.67 2.99 0.69
CA LEU A 84 -12.64 3.88 -0.47
C LEU A 84 -12.84 5.32 0.00
N TYR A 85 -12.55 6.28 -0.88
CA TYR A 85 -12.84 7.69 -0.63
C TYR A 85 -14.33 7.94 -0.36
N ASP A 86 -14.63 8.95 0.47
CA ASP A 86 -15.99 9.19 0.97
C ASP A 86 -16.98 9.59 -0.15
N ASN A 87 -16.48 10.18 -1.24
CA ASN A 87 -17.27 10.58 -2.41
C ASN A 87 -17.06 9.69 -3.63
N VAL A 88 -16.77 8.39 -3.43
CA VAL A 88 -16.61 7.46 -4.56
C VAL A 88 -17.90 7.28 -5.38
N ASP A 89 -19.08 7.40 -4.75
CA ASP A 89 -20.37 7.32 -5.45
C ASP A 89 -20.61 8.53 -6.37
N GLU A 90 -20.14 9.72 -5.96
CA GLU A 90 -20.12 10.92 -6.81
C GLU A 90 -19.20 10.72 -8.01
N PHE A 91 -18.03 10.10 -7.79
CA PHE A 91 -17.12 9.76 -8.88
C PHE A 91 -17.73 8.76 -9.87
N LEU A 92 -18.49 7.76 -9.38
CA LEU A 92 -19.20 6.81 -10.24
C LEU A 92 -20.22 7.51 -11.15
N GLN A 93 -20.98 8.48 -10.62
CA GLN A 93 -21.91 9.26 -11.43
C GLN A 93 -21.17 10.05 -12.51
N ASN A 94 -20.01 10.64 -12.19
CA ASN A 94 -19.19 11.33 -13.18
C ASN A 94 -18.62 10.37 -14.24
N LEU A 95 -18.23 9.15 -13.86
CA LEU A 95 -17.80 8.11 -14.81
C LEU A 95 -18.90 7.80 -15.82
N GLU A 96 -20.16 7.65 -15.38
CA GLU A 96 -21.30 7.42 -16.29
C GLU A 96 -21.51 8.59 -17.28
N LEU A 97 -21.24 9.83 -16.85
CA LEU A 97 -21.31 11.00 -17.72
C LEU A 97 -20.16 11.00 -18.73
N TYR A 98 -18.94 10.68 -18.29
CA TYR A 98 -17.77 10.61 -19.17
C TYR A 98 -17.92 9.53 -20.25
N GLU A 99 -18.55 8.39 -19.93
CA GLU A 99 -18.86 7.33 -20.90
C GLU A 99 -19.79 7.78 -22.04
N ARG A 100 -20.62 8.79 -21.81
CA ARG A 100 -21.56 9.34 -22.81
C ARG A 100 -20.93 10.42 -23.69
N LEU A 101 -19.72 10.88 -23.35
CA LEU A 101 -19.03 11.87 -24.16
C LEU A 101 -18.66 11.28 -25.52
N ARG A 102 -18.80 12.08 -26.58
CA ARG A 102 -18.32 11.71 -27.91
C ARG A 102 -16.79 11.62 -27.96
N LYS A 103 -16.10 12.38 -27.10
CA LYS A 103 -14.66 12.27 -26.90
C LYS A 103 -14.37 11.22 -25.83
N GLY A 104 -13.35 10.38 -26.06
CA GLY A 104 -12.87 9.45 -25.03
C GLY A 104 -12.34 10.18 -23.80
N VAL A 105 -12.19 9.46 -22.69
CA VAL A 105 -11.69 10.01 -21.42
C VAL A 105 -10.45 9.24 -20.96
N SER A 106 -9.50 9.97 -20.39
CA SER A 106 -8.29 9.46 -19.74
C SER A 106 -8.20 10.08 -18.35
N PHE A 107 -7.60 9.36 -17.40
CA PHE A 107 -7.47 9.82 -16.02
C PHE A 107 -6.03 10.06 -15.65
N ALA A 108 -5.75 11.17 -14.97
CA ALA A 108 -4.42 11.50 -14.47
C ALA A 108 -4.39 11.48 -12.94
N PRO A 109 -3.92 10.39 -12.30
CA PRO A 109 -3.79 10.34 -10.85
C PRO A 109 -2.64 11.20 -10.33
N ASP A 110 -2.87 11.87 -9.20
CA ASP A 110 -1.82 12.42 -8.37
C ASP A 110 -0.96 11.32 -7.70
N THR A 111 0.11 11.73 -7.03
CA THR A 111 1.00 10.81 -6.31
C THR A 111 0.27 10.04 -5.20
N ASN A 112 -0.64 10.67 -4.45
CA ASN A 112 -1.36 10.04 -3.33
C ASN A 112 -2.23 8.86 -3.79
N LEU A 113 -2.84 8.96 -4.98
CA LEU A 113 -3.67 7.88 -5.53
C LEU A 113 -2.87 6.61 -5.80
N PHE A 114 -1.56 6.71 -6.10
CA PHE A 114 -0.66 5.55 -6.16
C PHE A 114 -0.35 4.99 -4.77
N TYR A 115 -0.10 5.85 -3.77
CA TYR A 115 0.09 5.41 -2.37
C TYR A 115 -1.16 4.77 -1.76
N HIS A 116 -2.34 5.15 -2.24
CA HIS A 116 -3.62 4.55 -1.85
C HIS A 116 -4.02 3.36 -2.72
N ARG A 117 -3.23 3.04 -3.76
CA ARG A 117 -3.54 1.97 -4.72
C ARG A 117 -4.98 2.05 -5.26
N PHE A 118 -5.46 3.27 -5.48
CA PHE A 118 -6.87 3.51 -5.76
C PHE A 118 -7.25 2.97 -7.14
N ILE A 119 -6.41 3.20 -8.15
CA ILE A 119 -6.72 2.89 -9.55
C ILE A 119 -6.94 1.39 -9.78
N SER A 120 -6.04 0.52 -9.31
CA SER A 120 -6.20 -0.93 -9.42
C SER A 120 -7.10 -1.53 -8.34
N GLY A 121 -7.35 -0.78 -7.25
CA GLY A 121 -8.30 -1.14 -6.21
C GLY A 121 -9.76 -0.89 -6.62
N PHE A 122 -9.99 0.03 -7.56
CA PHE A 122 -11.30 0.49 -7.99
C PHE A 122 -11.59 0.03 -9.43
N ARG A 123 -12.16 -1.18 -9.55
CA ARG A 123 -12.44 -1.86 -10.83
C ARG A 123 -13.11 -1.00 -11.92
N PRO A 124 -14.00 -0.04 -11.63
CA PRO A 124 -14.56 0.83 -12.67
C PRO A 124 -13.50 1.55 -13.51
N LEU A 125 -12.29 1.75 -12.97
CA LEU A 125 -11.18 2.34 -13.71
C LEU A 125 -10.41 1.37 -14.61
N ASP A 126 -10.69 0.04 -14.58
CA ASP A 126 -9.84 -0.99 -15.22
C ASP A 126 -9.63 -0.81 -16.73
N ARG A 127 -10.60 -0.19 -17.42
CA ARG A 127 -10.59 -0.04 -18.88
C ARG A 127 -10.02 1.28 -19.40
N TYR A 128 -9.69 2.21 -18.52
CA TYR A 128 -9.24 3.55 -18.92
C TYR A 128 -7.73 3.63 -19.04
N GLN A 129 -7.28 4.48 -19.99
CA GLN A 129 -5.89 4.91 -20.06
C GLN A 129 -5.57 5.82 -18.88
N ILE A 130 -4.37 5.66 -18.34
CA ILE A 130 -3.87 6.41 -17.19
C ILE A 130 -2.74 7.31 -17.68
N VAL A 131 -2.87 8.61 -17.49
CA VAL A 131 -1.83 9.58 -17.86
C VAL A 131 -1.08 9.98 -16.60
N VAL A 132 0.22 9.74 -16.56
CA VAL A 132 1.03 10.05 -15.37
C VAL A 132 1.99 11.16 -15.73
N ALA A 133 1.91 12.28 -15.02
CA ALA A 133 2.91 13.33 -15.16
C ALA A 133 4.29 12.80 -14.78
N GLU A 134 5.33 13.18 -15.53
CA GLU A 134 6.70 12.77 -15.24
C GLU A 134 7.13 13.16 -13.81
N GLY A 135 6.62 14.28 -13.30
CA GLY A 135 6.81 14.72 -11.91
C GLY A 135 6.33 13.69 -10.88
N VAL A 136 5.12 13.14 -11.05
CA VAL A 136 4.55 12.10 -10.17
C VAL A 136 5.44 10.84 -10.17
N LYS A 137 5.90 10.41 -11.36
CA LYS A 137 6.83 9.29 -11.48
C LYS A 137 8.14 9.56 -10.72
N LYS A 138 8.73 10.74 -10.90
CA LYS A 138 9.97 11.15 -10.22
C LYS A 138 9.79 11.21 -8.70
N GLU A 139 8.64 11.64 -8.20
CA GLU A 139 8.36 11.66 -6.76
C GLU A 139 8.37 10.26 -6.14
N ILE A 140 7.74 9.29 -6.81
CA ILE A 140 7.78 7.89 -6.37
C ILE A 140 9.22 7.36 -6.41
N GLU A 141 9.96 7.60 -7.51
CA GLU A 141 11.36 7.17 -7.66
C GLU A 141 12.28 7.73 -6.57
N ASN A 142 12.17 9.04 -6.31
CA ASN A 142 12.98 9.72 -5.32
C ASN A 142 12.67 9.24 -3.90
N ALA A 143 11.40 8.97 -3.61
CA ALA A 143 10.98 8.53 -2.28
C ALA A 143 11.51 7.13 -1.89
N MET A 144 11.93 6.29 -2.84
CA MET A 144 12.38 4.92 -2.56
C MET A 144 13.81 4.77 -2.04
N ASN A 145 14.64 5.80 -2.16
CA ASN A 145 16.10 5.67 -2.05
C ASN A 145 16.65 5.86 -0.62
N TYR A 146 15.80 6.08 0.37
CA TYR A 146 16.24 6.30 1.75
C TYR A 146 16.33 5.00 2.53
N LYS A 147 17.46 4.80 3.22
CA LYS A 147 17.74 3.65 4.07
C LYS A 147 18.12 4.10 5.47
N TYR A 148 17.78 3.27 6.45
CA TYR A 148 18.15 3.49 7.83
C TYR A 148 19.67 3.48 8.02
N ARG A 149 20.15 4.51 8.70
CA ARG A 149 21.49 4.58 9.28
C ARG A 149 21.52 3.80 10.59
N HIS A 150 22.70 3.31 10.96
CA HIS A 150 22.86 2.56 12.20
C HIS A 150 22.41 3.37 13.44
N ARG A 151 22.72 4.67 13.48
CA ARG A 151 22.37 5.54 14.61
C ARG A 151 20.85 5.69 14.79
N GLU A 152 20.11 5.84 13.69
CA GLU A 152 18.64 5.94 13.70
C GLU A 152 18.01 4.66 14.25
N LEU A 153 18.53 3.49 13.84
CA LEU A 153 18.05 2.22 14.38
C LEU A 153 18.34 2.07 15.87
N GLU A 154 19.51 2.49 16.35
CA GLU A 154 19.86 2.43 17.78
C GLU A 154 18.97 3.33 18.63
N GLU A 155 18.61 4.50 18.12
CA GLU A 155 17.65 5.40 18.77
C GLU A 155 16.28 4.74 18.87
N MET A 156 15.72 4.29 17.74
CA MET A 156 14.42 3.59 17.73
C MET A 156 14.40 2.34 18.62
N ARG A 157 15.51 1.59 18.70
CA ARG A 157 15.61 0.37 19.53
C ARG A 157 15.38 0.61 21.02
N ARG A 158 15.74 1.79 21.52
CA ARG A 158 15.63 2.15 22.94
C ARG A 158 14.21 2.55 23.33
N GLU A 159 13.45 3.05 22.36
CA GLU A 159 12.12 3.62 22.57
C GLU A 159 10.98 2.62 22.29
N VAL A 160 11.29 1.42 21.79
CA VAL A 160 10.28 0.41 21.43
C VAL A 160 10.45 -0.89 22.23
N ARG A 161 9.33 -1.56 22.49
CA ARG A 161 9.26 -2.75 23.36
C ARG A 161 10.13 -3.91 22.87
N ASN A 162 10.07 -4.21 21.57
CA ASN A 162 10.79 -5.33 20.95
C ASN A 162 11.89 -4.84 19.99
N GLY A 163 12.72 -3.90 20.45
CA GLY A 163 13.77 -3.27 19.66
C GLY A 163 14.73 -4.25 18.96
N SER A 164 14.95 -5.45 19.50
CA SER A 164 15.80 -6.46 18.86
C SER A 164 15.36 -6.84 17.44
N LEU A 165 14.07 -6.69 17.10
CA LEU A 165 13.55 -6.95 15.76
C LEU A 165 14.10 -5.96 14.72
N LEU A 166 14.45 -4.74 15.13
CA LEU A 166 15.06 -3.72 14.27
C LEU A 166 16.48 -4.07 13.82
N LYS A 167 17.05 -5.20 14.25
CA LYS A 167 18.30 -5.74 13.68
C LYS A 167 18.15 -6.10 12.21
N GLU A 168 16.98 -6.57 11.81
CA GLU A 168 16.67 -6.91 10.43
C GLU A 168 16.60 -5.68 9.52
N PHE A 169 16.46 -4.47 10.08
CA PHE A 169 16.30 -3.23 9.31
C PHE A 169 17.64 -2.53 8.98
N SER A 170 18.77 -3.12 9.36
CA SER A 170 20.09 -2.57 9.06
C SER A 170 20.31 -2.42 7.55
N ASN A 171 20.62 -1.19 7.10
CA ASN A 171 20.75 -0.84 5.68
C ASN A 171 19.50 -1.20 4.84
N ARG A 172 18.32 -1.12 5.46
CA ARG A 172 17.02 -1.33 4.82
C ARG A 172 16.23 -0.03 4.72
N ARG A 173 15.15 -0.06 3.92
CA ARG A 173 14.34 1.12 3.59
C ARG A 173 13.69 1.75 4.83
N THR A 174 13.69 3.08 4.89
CA THR A 174 12.94 3.87 5.88
C THR A 174 11.44 3.70 5.70
N LYS A 175 10.60 4.17 6.65
CA LYS A 175 9.14 4.07 6.53
C LYS A 175 8.61 4.67 5.23
N LYS A 176 9.03 5.89 4.90
CA LYS A 176 8.63 6.58 3.65
C LYS A 176 9.04 5.78 2.42
N SER A 177 10.28 5.28 2.38
CA SER A 177 10.78 4.45 1.28
C SER A 177 10.04 3.12 1.12
N ARG A 178 9.59 2.51 2.23
CA ARG A 178 8.78 1.28 2.20
C ARG A 178 7.42 1.53 1.58
N LYS A 179 6.74 2.62 1.94
CA LYS A 179 5.45 3.02 1.31
C LYS A 179 5.62 3.26 -0.19
N ALA A 180 6.68 3.97 -0.58
CA ALA A 180 7.00 4.22 -1.99
C ALA A 180 7.24 2.93 -2.77
N ALA A 181 8.12 2.05 -2.27
CA ALA A 181 8.52 0.83 -2.99
C ALA A 181 7.45 -0.27 -2.98
N TYR A 182 6.78 -0.48 -1.84
CA TYR A 182 5.88 -1.62 -1.66
C TYR A 182 4.41 -1.33 -1.98
N ILE A 183 4.05 -0.06 -2.14
CA ILE A 183 2.69 0.36 -2.52
C ILE A 183 2.72 1.16 -3.83
N ALA A 184 3.28 2.37 -3.83
CA ALA A 184 3.16 3.29 -4.97
C ALA A 184 3.85 2.75 -6.25
N LEU A 185 5.11 2.31 -6.15
CA LEU A 185 5.82 1.71 -7.30
C LEU A 185 5.10 0.46 -7.80
N LYS A 186 4.61 -0.39 -6.89
CA LYS A 186 3.90 -1.61 -7.30
C LYS A 186 2.58 -1.32 -7.99
N GLU A 187 1.90 -0.26 -7.58
CA GLU A 187 0.72 0.22 -8.30
C GLU A 187 1.08 0.73 -9.68
N PHE A 188 2.14 1.54 -9.77
CA PHE A 188 2.66 2.04 -11.04
C PHE A 188 3.04 0.88 -12.00
N GLU A 189 3.82 -0.10 -11.55
CA GLU A 189 4.21 -1.27 -12.35
C GLU A 189 3.00 -2.12 -12.77
N ARG A 190 1.97 -2.23 -11.92
CA ARG A 190 0.74 -2.94 -12.26
C ARG A 190 -0.06 -2.24 -13.36
N LEU A 191 0.02 -0.92 -13.43
CA LEU A 191 -0.71 -0.10 -14.40
C LEU A 191 0.12 0.19 -15.66
N LYS A 192 1.38 -0.27 -15.71
CA LYS A 192 2.36 0.10 -16.73
C LYS A 192 1.87 -0.04 -18.17
N ASP A 193 1.14 -1.11 -18.48
CA ASP A 193 0.60 -1.37 -19.82
C ASP A 193 -0.52 -0.40 -20.23
N ARG A 194 -1.03 0.39 -19.28
CA ARG A 194 -2.09 1.39 -19.45
C ARG A 194 -1.60 2.82 -19.18
N ILE A 195 -0.32 2.99 -18.86
CA ILE A 195 0.25 4.29 -18.51
C ILE A 195 0.82 4.97 -19.75
N ILE A 196 0.42 6.23 -19.95
CA ILE A 196 1.09 7.19 -20.83
C ILE A 196 1.79 8.22 -19.94
N ILE A 197 3.07 8.47 -20.17
CA ILE A 197 3.80 9.50 -19.43
C ILE A 197 3.61 10.85 -20.12
N ALA A 198 3.06 11.83 -19.39
CA ALA A 198 3.04 13.23 -19.83
C ALA A 198 4.38 13.88 -19.48
N GLU A 199 5.07 14.39 -20.51
CA GLU A 199 6.37 15.05 -20.35
C GLU A 199 6.26 16.32 -19.51
N SER A 200 7.32 16.63 -18.75
CA SER A 200 7.37 17.84 -17.94
C SER A 200 7.21 19.09 -18.81
N ALA A 201 6.29 19.98 -18.42
CA ALA A 201 6.19 21.32 -18.99
C ALA A 201 7.52 22.08 -18.80
N LYS A 202 7.93 22.82 -19.83
CA LYS A 202 9.16 23.64 -19.81
C LYS A 202 8.93 25.05 -19.26
N GLU A 203 7.69 25.38 -18.93
CA GLU A 203 7.30 26.69 -18.44
C GLU A 203 7.80 26.93 -17.01
N PRO A 204 8.07 28.19 -16.63
CA PRO A 204 8.35 28.53 -15.24
C PRO A 204 7.20 28.10 -14.34
N ALA A 205 7.55 27.49 -13.21
CA ALA A 205 6.62 27.07 -12.18
C ALA A 205 7.28 27.28 -10.82
N HIS A 206 6.46 27.57 -9.80
CA HIS A 206 6.90 27.88 -8.46
C HIS A 206 7.18 26.62 -7.63
N ASN A 207 6.48 25.52 -7.91
CA ASN A 207 6.60 24.25 -7.19
C ASN A 207 6.34 23.04 -8.11
N ASN A 208 6.51 21.84 -7.56
CA ASN A 208 6.29 20.59 -8.30
C ASN A 208 4.83 20.38 -8.71
N ASP A 209 3.88 20.77 -7.86
CA ASP A 209 2.43 20.60 -8.11
C ASP A 209 2.01 21.39 -9.36
N GLU A 210 2.50 22.62 -9.49
CA GLU A 210 2.29 23.46 -10.66
C GLU A 210 2.93 22.87 -11.92
N ILE A 211 4.14 22.30 -11.82
CA ILE A 211 4.75 21.57 -12.94
C ILE A 211 3.86 20.38 -13.36
N ILE A 212 3.35 19.60 -12.40
CA ILE A 212 2.48 18.46 -12.67
C ILE A 212 1.22 18.91 -13.41
N VAL A 213 0.51 19.92 -12.89
CA VAL A 213 -0.73 20.42 -13.49
C VAL A 213 -0.48 20.99 -14.89
N LYS A 214 0.55 21.83 -15.07
CA LYS A 214 0.89 22.39 -16.40
C LYS A 214 1.28 21.30 -17.40
N SER A 215 2.01 20.27 -16.96
CA SER A 215 2.39 19.13 -17.81
C SER A 215 1.16 18.36 -18.30
N LEU A 216 0.22 18.10 -17.39
CA LEU A 216 -1.05 17.44 -17.71
C LEU A 216 -1.92 18.32 -18.61
N LYS A 217 -1.97 19.64 -18.36
CA LYS A 217 -2.73 20.56 -19.22
C LYS A 217 -2.14 20.65 -20.63
N HIS A 218 -0.82 20.68 -20.73
CA HIS A 218 -0.14 20.61 -22.02
C HIS A 218 -0.50 19.32 -22.77
N TYR A 219 -0.49 18.18 -22.08
CA TYR A 219 -0.93 16.90 -22.66
C TYR A 219 -2.40 16.92 -23.11
N ASP A 220 -3.31 17.43 -22.26
CA ASP A 220 -4.74 17.57 -22.57
C ASP A 220 -4.96 18.35 -23.88
N ASN A 221 -4.26 19.48 -24.05
CA ASN A 221 -4.34 20.31 -25.26
C ASN A 221 -3.85 19.60 -26.55
N MET A 222 -3.01 18.57 -26.44
CA MET A 222 -2.47 17.84 -27.59
C MET A 222 -3.28 16.60 -27.96
N THR A 223 -4.28 16.21 -27.15
CA THR A 223 -5.03 14.98 -27.36
C THR A 223 -6.51 15.26 -27.58
N PRO A 224 -7.22 14.42 -28.36
CA PRO A 224 -8.65 14.58 -28.55
C PRO A 224 -9.48 14.07 -27.36
N THR A 225 -8.85 13.40 -26.38
CA THR A 225 -9.50 12.85 -25.19
C THR A 225 -9.68 13.90 -24.10
N LEU A 226 -10.72 13.78 -23.28
CA LEU A 226 -10.80 14.52 -22.01
C LEU A 226 -9.77 13.95 -21.05
N LEU A 227 -8.86 14.78 -20.57
CA LEU A 227 -8.05 14.43 -19.41
C LEU A 227 -8.76 14.90 -18.14
N VAL A 228 -8.99 13.99 -17.19
CA VAL A 228 -9.52 14.33 -15.86
C VAL A 228 -8.44 14.06 -14.82
N PHE A 229 -7.96 15.11 -14.16
CA PHE A 229 -7.01 15.03 -13.08
C PHE A 229 -7.67 14.51 -11.80
N LEU A 230 -7.14 13.44 -11.22
CA LEU A 230 -7.68 12.79 -10.03
C LEU A 230 -6.76 13.09 -8.85
N THR A 231 -7.28 13.78 -7.84
CA THR A 231 -6.49 14.15 -6.67
C THR A 231 -7.26 13.98 -5.36
N ALA A 232 -6.53 13.80 -4.26
CA ALA A 232 -7.08 13.91 -2.91
C ALA A 232 -6.54 15.13 -2.14
N ASP A 233 -5.79 16.00 -2.80
CA ASP A 233 -5.24 17.23 -2.23
C ASP A 233 -6.07 18.44 -2.70
N ILE A 234 -6.52 19.26 -1.76
CA ILE A 234 -7.30 20.47 -2.07
C ILE A 234 -6.40 21.61 -2.54
N ALA A 235 -5.11 21.62 -2.17
CA ALA A 235 -4.23 22.72 -2.56
C ALA A 235 -3.91 22.69 -4.06
N ILE A 236 -3.84 21.50 -4.67
CA ILE A 236 -3.54 21.35 -6.10
C ILE A 236 -4.76 21.67 -6.98
N THR A 237 -5.99 21.64 -6.44
CA THR A 237 -7.20 21.94 -7.23
C THR A 237 -7.29 23.40 -7.61
N ASP A 238 -6.79 24.31 -6.77
CA ASP A 238 -6.71 25.73 -7.10
C ASP A 238 -5.84 25.96 -8.35
N VAL A 239 -4.72 25.23 -8.44
CA VAL A 239 -3.82 25.30 -9.60
C VAL A 239 -4.47 24.66 -10.83
N ALA A 240 -5.15 23.53 -10.68
CA ALA A 240 -5.87 22.88 -11.77
C ALA A 240 -6.97 23.78 -12.35
N GLU A 241 -7.71 24.48 -11.49
CA GLU A 241 -8.75 25.44 -11.91
C GLU A 241 -8.14 26.63 -12.66
N MET A 242 -7.05 27.21 -12.14
CA MET A 242 -6.34 28.32 -12.80
C MET A 242 -5.82 27.96 -14.21
N GLU A 243 -5.31 26.73 -14.38
CA GLU A 243 -4.80 26.22 -15.66
C GLU A 243 -5.92 25.66 -16.57
N GLY A 244 -7.17 25.65 -16.11
CA GLY A 244 -8.31 25.10 -16.85
C GLY A 244 -8.20 23.60 -17.14
N LEU A 245 -7.61 22.85 -16.20
CA LEU A 245 -7.54 21.38 -16.24
C LEU A 245 -8.75 20.79 -15.51
N GLU A 246 -9.53 19.97 -16.19
CA GLU A 246 -10.65 19.25 -15.57
C GLU A 246 -10.13 18.34 -14.46
N TYR A 247 -10.78 18.34 -13.30
CA TYR A 247 -10.34 17.55 -12.14
C TYR A 247 -11.49 16.96 -11.34
N PHE A 248 -11.17 15.92 -10.57
CA PHE A 248 -12.04 15.35 -9.54
C PHE A 248 -11.29 15.30 -8.21
N LEU A 249 -11.82 15.98 -7.20
CA LEU A 249 -11.29 15.98 -5.84
C LEU A 249 -11.95 14.86 -5.01
N PHE A 250 -11.15 13.85 -4.66
CA PHE A 250 -11.54 12.81 -3.72
C PHE A 250 -11.48 13.31 -2.28
N LYS A 251 -12.53 13.00 -1.51
CA LYS A 251 -12.61 13.29 -0.08
C LYS A 251 -11.97 12.14 0.69
N TYR A 252 -10.84 12.41 1.34
CA TYR A 252 -10.14 11.43 2.18
C TYR A 252 -11.11 10.79 3.18
N PRO A 253 -11.14 9.45 3.29
CA PRO A 253 -12.18 8.78 4.04
C PRO A 253 -12.07 9.05 5.53
N ARG A 254 -13.19 9.38 6.17
CA ARG A 254 -13.26 9.73 7.61
C ARG A 254 -13.89 8.65 8.49
N LYS A 255 -14.32 7.54 7.89
CA LYS A 255 -15.00 6.46 8.60
C LYS A 255 -14.06 5.78 9.60
N GLU A 256 -14.58 5.42 10.76
CA GLU A 256 -13.85 4.53 11.67
C GLU A 256 -13.70 3.14 11.04
N LEU A 257 -12.55 2.48 11.27
CA LEU A 257 -12.28 1.16 10.70
C LEU A 257 -13.26 0.11 11.24
N GLY A 258 -13.50 0.05 12.55
CA GLY A 258 -14.49 -0.84 13.16
C GLY A 258 -14.46 -2.27 12.61
N ARG A 259 -15.57 -2.70 11.98
CA ARG A 259 -15.77 -4.05 11.45
C ARG A 259 -16.07 -4.04 9.95
N HIS A 260 -15.43 -4.95 9.21
CA HIS A 260 -15.59 -5.09 7.76
C HIS A 260 -15.66 -6.57 7.35
N ASP A 261 -16.58 -6.89 6.43
CA ASP A 261 -16.57 -8.17 5.72
C ASP A 261 -15.79 -7.99 4.40
N ILE A 262 -14.71 -8.74 4.22
CA ILE A 262 -13.73 -8.56 3.15
C ILE A 262 -13.37 -9.87 2.46
N THR A 263 -12.91 -9.79 1.23
CA THR A 263 -12.40 -10.94 0.47
C THR A 263 -11.07 -11.45 1.02
N ALA A 264 -10.74 -12.71 0.73
CA ALA A 264 -9.41 -13.28 1.03
C ALA A 264 -8.28 -12.45 0.39
N TYR A 265 -8.50 -11.92 -0.83
CA TYR A 265 -7.55 -11.07 -1.52
C TYR A 265 -7.27 -9.76 -0.76
N GLN A 266 -8.31 -9.11 -0.24
CA GLN A 266 -8.19 -7.89 0.56
C GLN A 266 -7.45 -8.18 1.88
N LEU A 267 -7.79 -9.26 2.60
CA LEU A 267 -7.11 -9.61 3.85
C LEU A 267 -5.62 -9.92 3.63
N ARG A 268 -5.30 -10.76 2.62
CA ARG A 268 -3.91 -11.06 2.24
C ARG A 268 -3.14 -9.79 1.90
N THR A 269 -3.79 -8.86 1.22
CA THR A 269 -3.20 -7.58 0.86
C THR A 269 -3.00 -6.68 2.08
N LEU A 270 -3.94 -6.66 3.01
CA LEU A 270 -3.84 -5.92 4.26
C LEU A 270 -2.67 -6.41 5.10
N ILE A 271 -2.56 -7.73 5.31
CA ILE A 271 -1.45 -8.33 6.06
C ILE A 271 -0.11 -8.01 5.40
N PHE A 272 -0.02 -8.12 4.07
CA PHE A 272 1.18 -7.73 3.33
C PHE A 272 1.51 -6.23 3.50
N ASN A 273 0.53 -5.34 3.32
CA ASN A 273 0.74 -3.90 3.41
C ASN A 273 1.17 -3.49 4.83
N LEU A 274 0.54 -4.08 5.86
CA LEU A 274 0.93 -3.88 7.25
C LEU A 274 2.37 -4.36 7.47
N ALA A 275 2.72 -5.58 7.06
CA ALA A 275 4.08 -6.10 7.19
C ALA A 275 5.10 -5.24 6.45
N ALA A 276 4.77 -4.73 5.25
CA ALA A 276 5.65 -3.92 4.43
C ALA A 276 5.85 -2.51 5.01
N VAL A 277 4.77 -1.81 5.36
CA VAL A 277 4.82 -0.44 5.88
C VAL A 277 5.37 -0.42 7.30
N PHE A 278 4.95 -1.37 8.15
CA PHE A 278 5.43 -1.46 9.52
C PHE A 278 6.81 -2.11 9.58
N GLY A 279 7.16 -2.90 8.55
CA GLY A 279 8.43 -3.61 8.38
C GLY A 279 8.42 -4.94 9.10
N VAL A 280 7.72 -5.01 10.24
CA VAL A 280 7.45 -6.23 10.98
C VAL A 280 6.07 -6.15 11.63
N ILE A 281 5.33 -7.25 11.56
CA ILE A 281 4.11 -7.50 12.32
C ILE A 281 4.18 -8.90 12.93
N GLU A 282 3.22 -9.24 13.76
CA GLU A 282 2.99 -10.61 14.21
C GLU A 282 1.61 -11.08 13.76
N VAL A 283 1.53 -12.33 13.32
CA VAL A 283 0.30 -13.01 12.91
C VAL A 283 0.19 -14.28 13.74
N ASN A 284 -0.74 -14.33 14.70
CA ASN A 284 -0.90 -15.43 15.67
C ASN A 284 0.44 -15.80 16.37
N GLY A 285 1.29 -14.80 16.65
CA GLY A 285 2.62 -14.99 17.27
C GLY A 285 3.74 -15.40 16.31
N ILE A 286 3.45 -15.57 15.01
CA ILE A 286 4.47 -15.74 13.95
C ILE A 286 4.95 -14.35 13.54
N THR A 287 6.24 -14.09 13.64
CA THR A 287 6.80 -12.81 13.21
C THR A 287 6.87 -12.77 11.69
N VAL A 288 6.26 -11.75 11.08
CA VAL A 288 6.22 -11.53 9.63
C VAL A 288 6.98 -10.25 9.32
N PHE A 289 8.16 -10.39 8.71
CA PHE A 289 8.93 -9.25 8.24
C PHE A 289 8.58 -8.91 6.80
N GLY A 290 8.11 -7.69 6.57
CA GLY A 290 8.02 -7.10 5.23
C GLY A 290 9.33 -6.48 4.77
N GLU A 291 10.18 -6.06 5.72
CA GLU A 291 11.52 -5.52 5.45
C GLU A 291 12.54 -6.26 6.33
N PHE A 292 13.58 -6.82 5.72
CA PHE A 292 14.57 -7.64 6.43
C PHE A 292 15.90 -7.76 5.69
N GLY A 293 16.93 -8.22 6.41
CA GLY A 293 18.26 -8.46 5.86
C GLY A 293 18.27 -9.56 4.80
N GLY A 294 18.79 -9.26 3.62
CA GLY A 294 18.88 -10.22 2.51
C GLY A 294 17.67 -10.26 1.57
N LYS A 295 16.62 -9.47 1.83
CA LYS A 295 15.46 -9.33 0.93
C LYS A 295 15.89 -8.95 -0.49
N GLN A 296 15.38 -9.67 -1.50
CA GLN A 296 15.69 -9.47 -2.92
C GLN A 296 14.46 -8.96 -3.70
N GLY A 297 13.29 -9.54 -3.45
CA GLY A 297 12.03 -9.20 -4.11
C GLY A 297 11.13 -8.23 -3.33
N LEU A 298 10.38 -7.38 -4.04
CA LEU A 298 9.42 -6.44 -3.44
C LEU A 298 8.20 -7.15 -2.81
N ASN A 299 7.92 -8.39 -3.21
CA ASN A 299 6.78 -9.18 -2.74
C ASN A 299 7.18 -10.21 -1.67
N GLU A 300 8.47 -10.36 -1.38
CA GLU A 300 8.96 -11.32 -0.41
C GLU A 300 8.50 -10.97 1.02
N LEU A 301 8.34 -11.97 1.86
CA LEU A 301 8.18 -11.84 3.30
C LEU A 301 9.06 -12.90 3.97
N LYS A 302 9.57 -12.58 5.15
CA LYS A 302 10.27 -13.54 5.99
C LYS A 302 9.38 -13.88 7.17
N LEU A 303 8.97 -15.15 7.25
CA LEU A 303 8.22 -15.70 8.37
C LEU A 303 9.20 -16.30 9.38
N VAL A 304 9.05 -15.97 10.65
CA VAL A 304 9.80 -16.59 11.75
C VAL A 304 8.80 -17.18 12.73
N PHE A 305 8.74 -18.51 12.75
CA PHE A 305 7.86 -19.25 13.65
C PHE A 305 8.45 -19.28 15.06
N PRO A 306 7.64 -19.14 16.12
CA PRO A 306 8.14 -19.14 17.49
C PRO A 306 8.75 -20.49 17.87
N THR A 307 8.17 -21.59 17.36
CA THR A 307 8.60 -22.98 17.60
C THR A 307 8.31 -23.83 16.37
N GLU A 308 9.04 -24.94 16.24
CA GLU A 308 8.76 -25.99 15.26
C GLU A 308 7.61 -26.85 15.80
N ASN A 309 6.40 -26.63 15.29
CA ASN A 309 5.19 -27.28 15.77
C ASN A 309 4.31 -27.73 14.60
N ARG A 310 3.13 -28.27 14.90
CA ARG A 310 2.18 -28.73 13.87
C ARG A 310 1.85 -27.64 12.84
N ALA A 311 1.58 -26.41 13.29
CA ALA A 311 1.26 -25.31 12.38
C ALA A 311 2.42 -25.00 11.42
N TYR A 312 3.68 -25.07 11.88
CA TYR A 312 4.84 -24.93 11.00
C TYR A 312 4.90 -26.05 9.95
N HIS A 313 4.78 -27.32 10.35
CA HIS A 313 4.88 -28.44 9.40
C HIS A 313 3.71 -28.49 8.41
N GLU A 314 2.50 -28.14 8.85
CA GLU A 314 1.32 -28.05 7.99
C GLU A 314 1.48 -26.93 6.96
N PHE A 315 1.97 -25.76 7.40
CA PHE A 315 2.32 -24.65 6.52
C PHE A 315 3.40 -25.04 5.51
N GLU A 316 4.51 -25.63 5.98
CA GLU A 316 5.64 -26.04 5.12
C GLU A 316 5.19 -27.05 4.06
N PHE A 317 4.37 -28.04 4.45
CA PHE A 317 3.80 -29.02 3.55
C PHE A 317 2.95 -28.36 2.45
N HIS A 318 1.98 -27.52 2.83
CA HIS A 318 1.12 -26.86 1.87
C HIS A 318 1.87 -25.87 0.98
N LEU A 319 2.86 -25.16 1.52
CA LEU A 319 3.71 -24.25 0.74
C LEU A 319 4.48 -25.01 -0.35
N LYS A 320 5.13 -26.13 0.00
CA LYS A 320 5.85 -26.97 -0.96
C LYS A 320 4.90 -27.56 -2.02
N LEU A 321 3.71 -27.98 -1.61
CA LEU A 321 2.70 -28.49 -2.54
C LEU A 321 2.24 -27.41 -3.51
N SER A 322 1.90 -26.21 -3.02
CA SER A 322 1.47 -25.08 -3.85
C SER A 322 2.56 -24.67 -4.85
N ARG A 323 3.83 -24.62 -4.44
CA ARG A 323 4.96 -24.33 -5.33
C ARG A 323 5.08 -25.36 -6.45
N LYS A 324 5.04 -26.66 -6.11
CA LYS A 324 5.07 -27.75 -7.11
C LYS A 324 3.90 -27.68 -8.08
N LEU A 325 2.69 -27.39 -7.60
CA LEU A 325 1.52 -27.23 -8.46
C LEU A 325 1.69 -26.06 -9.43
N MET A 326 2.23 -24.93 -8.97
CA MET A 326 2.53 -23.78 -9.84
C MET A 326 3.59 -24.10 -10.90
N GLU A 327 4.60 -24.89 -10.57
CA GLU A 327 5.59 -25.37 -11.55
C GLU A 327 4.95 -26.25 -12.62
N ILE A 328 4.04 -27.16 -12.22
CA ILE A 328 3.31 -28.04 -13.15
C ILE A 328 2.33 -27.22 -14.02
N MET A 329 1.61 -26.27 -13.44
CA MET A 329 0.60 -25.45 -14.14
C MET A 329 1.21 -24.34 -15.00
N GLY A 330 2.37 -23.80 -14.60
CA GLY A 330 3.07 -22.71 -15.28
C GLY A 330 3.94 -23.16 -16.45
N GLY A 331 3.70 -24.36 -16.98
CA GLY A 331 4.49 -25.07 -17.99
C GLY A 331 5.43 -24.21 -18.84
N ARG A 332 6.72 -24.33 -18.53
CA ARG A 332 7.68 -24.66 -19.56
C ARG A 332 7.59 -26.14 -19.86
#